data_AF-A0A924EXT2-F1
#
_entry.id   AF-A0A924EXT2-F1
#
_cell.length_a   1.000
_cell.length_b   1.000
_cell.length_c   1.000
_cell.angle_alpha   90.00
_cell.angle_beta   90.00
_cell.angle_gamma   90.00
#
_symmetry.space_group_name_H-M   'P 1'
#
loop_
_entity.id
_entity.type
_entity.pdbx_description
1 polymer ?
#
loop_
_entity_poly.entity_id
_entity_poly.type
_entity_poly.pdbx_seq_one_letter_code
_entity_poly.pdbx_strand_id
1 'polypeptide(L)'
;MSAPSQPTPPRLDDDNDLGFGSVVAAQSERRLLNKDGSFNVRRRGIGVLRSQSLYHSALSMTWPRFLCAVTVSYLMVNVLFALLFLACGRDALVGAHESQMGGAFGRAFFFSVETFATIGYGEISPVGVPSHMLMVVEALIAVM
;
A
#
# COMPACT_ATOMS: atom_id res chain seq x y z
N MET A 1 5.93 53.77 -42.38
CA MET A 1 5.64 53.55 -40.95
C MET A 1 5.05 52.16 -40.82
N SER A 2 5.87 51.18 -40.45
CA SER A 2 5.47 49.77 -40.36
C SER A 2 4.93 49.49 -38.97
N ALA A 3 3.70 49.01 -38.87
CA ALA A 3 3.04 48.72 -37.59
C ALA A 3 3.76 47.59 -36.83
N PRO A 4 3.86 47.66 -35.49
CA PRO A 4 4.49 46.60 -34.69
C PRO A 4 3.63 45.32 -34.70
N SER A 5 4.26 44.19 -35.01
CA SER A 5 3.66 42.86 -34.97
C SER A 5 3.22 42.51 -33.55
N GLN A 6 1.91 42.36 -33.35
CA GLN A 6 1.35 41.86 -32.09
C GLN A 6 1.75 40.39 -31.88
N PRO A 7 2.22 40.00 -30.69
CA PRO A 7 2.55 38.61 -30.40
C PRO A 7 1.28 37.77 -30.41
N THR A 8 1.27 36.71 -31.21
CA THR A 8 0.17 35.75 -31.30
C THR A 8 -0.05 35.09 -29.94
N PRO A 9 -1.24 35.17 -29.32
CA PRO A 9 -1.50 34.50 -28.06
C PRO A 9 -1.37 32.98 -28.25
N PRO A 10 -0.86 32.25 -27.23
CA PRO A 10 -0.73 30.80 -27.31
C PRO A 10 -2.12 30.20 -27.50
N ARG A 11 -2.25 29.40 -28.56
CA ARG A 11 -3.47 28.67 -28.90
C ARG A 11 -3.72 27.66 -27.78
N LEU A 12 -4.67 27.97 -26.91
CA LEU A 12 -5.20 27.02 -25.94
C LEU A 12 -6.04 26.02 -26.74
N ASP A 13 -5.76 24.72 -26.58
CA ASP A 13 -6.56 23.67 -27.19
C ASP A 13 -7.95 23.65 -26.51
N ASP A 14 -8.92 24.31 -27.14
CA ASP A 14 -10.30 24.49 -26.67
C ASP A 14 -11.07 23.17 -26.48
N ASP A 15 -10.55 22.05 -27.01
CA ASP A 15 -11.27 20.76 -27.05
C ASP A 15 -11.42 20.07 -25.68
N ASN A 16 -10.85 20.63 -24.60
CA ASN A 16 -10.95 20.08 -23.24
C ASN A 16 -11.53 21.05 -22.19
N ASP A 17 -11.98 22.24 -22.57
CA ASP A 17 -12.66 23.16 -21.64
C ASP A 17 -14.17 22.85 -21.60
N LEU A 18 -14.64 22.30 -20.47
CA LEU A 18 -16.06 22.01 -20.21
C LEU A 18 -16.93 23.29 -20.05
N GLY A 19 -16.43 24.46 -20.49
CA GLY A 19 -17.08 25.76 -20.34
C GLY A 19 -16.97 26.37 -18.94
N PHE A 20 -16.16 25.77 -18.06
CA PHE A 20 -15.93 26.26 -16.70
C PHE A 20 -14.64 27.08 -16.57
N GLY A 21 -13.68 26.90 -17.49
CA GLY A 21 -12.38 27.56 -17.43
C GLY A 21 -12.47 29.07 -17.61
N SER A 22 -13.22 29.53 -18.62
CA SER A 22 -13.32 30.96 -18.97
C SER A 22 -14.08 31.81 -17.93
N VAL A 23 -15.15 31.28 -17.34
CA VAL A 23 -16.00 32.02 -16.39
C VAL A 23 -15.31 32.18 -15.03
N VAL A 24 -14.62 31.14 -14.56
CA VAL A 24 -13.91 31.19 -13.28
C VAL A 24 -12.55 31.90 -13.43
N ALA A 25 -11.87 31.79 -14.58
CA ALA A 25 -10.67 32.58 -14.84
C ALA A 25 -10.97 34.09 -14.95
N ALA A 26 -12.16 34.48 -15.42
CA ALA A 26 -12.58 35.89 -15.46
C ALA A 26 -12.93 36.46 -14.07
N GLN A 27 -13.39 35.64 -13.13
CA GLN A 27 -13.78 36.07 -11.78
C GLN A 27 -12.69 35.85 -10.71
N SER A 28 -11.72 34.97 -10.95
CA SER A 28 -10.64 34.65 -10.02
C SER A 28 -9.30 35.15 -10.54
N GLU A 29 -8.73 36.19 -9.92
CA GLU A 29 -7.35 36.66 -10.19
C GLU A 29 -6.26 35.59 -9.90
N ARG A 30 -6.64 34.38 -9.51
CA ARG A 30 -5.73 33.27 -9.21
C ARG A 30 -5.73 32.25 -10.34
N ARG A 31 -4.54 31.99 -10.87
CA ARG A 31 -4.26 30.97 -11.89
C ARG A 31 -4.65 29.57 -11.38
N LEU A 32 -5.67 28.97 -12.00
CA LEU A 32 -6.19 27.63 -11.67
C LEU A 32 -5.31 26.49 -12.20
N LEU A 33 -4.45 26.77 -13.19
CA LEU A 33 -3.56 25.79 -13.82
C LEU A 33 -2.13 26.32 -13.79
N ASN A 34 -1.17 25.48 -13.43
CA ASN A 34 0.25 25.82 -13.50
C ASN A 34 0.76 25.75 -14.94
N LYS A 35 1.96 26.31 -15.19
CA LYS A 35 2.61 26.27 -16.53
C LYS A 35 2.93 24.85 -17.00
N ASP A 36 2.96 23.89 -16.08
CA ASP A 36 3.18 22.46 -16.33
C ASP A 36 1.87 21.68 -16.59
N GLY A 37 0.71 22.35 -16.63
CA GLY A 37 -0.58 21.71 -16.81
C GLY A 37 -1.19 21.10 -15.53
N SER A 38 -0.54 21.25 -14.37
CA SER A 38 -1.11 20.79 -13.09
C SER A 38 -2.16 21.75 -12.54
N PHE A 39 -3.26 21.23 -11.98
CA PHE A 39 -4.30 22.04 -11.35
C PHE A 39 -3.82 22.60 -10.00
N ASN A 40 -3.92 23.93 -9.82
CA ASN A 40 -3.61 24.64 -8.58
C ASN A 40 -4.81 24.64 -7.62
N VAL A 41 -5.46 23.48 -7.45
CA VAL A 41 -6.67 23.31 -6.64
C VAL A 41 -6.33 22.42 -5.45
N ARG A 42 -6.21 23.01 -4.25
CA ARG A 42 -6.06 22.26 -3.00
C ARG A 42 -7.44 22.02 -2.39
N ARG A 43 -7.91 20.76 -2.41
CA ARG A 43 -9.13 20.36 -1.70
C ARG A 43 -8.86 20.42 -0.18
N ARG A 44 -9.48 21.37 0.54
CA ARG A 44 -9.46 21.42 2.01
C ARG A 44 -10.75 20.80 2.56
N GLY A 45 -10.67 20.05 3.66
CA GLY A 45 -11.85 19.50 4.36
C GLY A 45 -12.09 18.00 4.21
N ILE A 46 -11.23 17.28 3.50
CA ILE A 46 -11.30 15.80 3.44
C ILE A 46 -10.47 15.24 4.60
N GLY A 47 -11.11 14.54 5.55
CA GLY A 47 -10.39 13.89 6.65
C GLY A 47 -9.33 12.91 6.13
N VAL A 48 -8.20 12.81 6.83
CA VAL A 48 -7.03 12.02 6.39
C VAL A 48 -7.41 10.57 6.04
N LEU A 49 -8.29 9.93 6.83
CA LEU A 49 -8.81 8.58 6.55
C LEU A 49 -9.72 8.49 5.31
N ARG A 50 -10.41 9.59 4.93
CA ARG A 50 -11.34 9.62 3.78
C ARG A 50 -10.63 10.02 2.48
N SER A 51 -9.45 10.66 2.58
CA SER A 51 -8.60 11.03 1.46
C SER A 51 -7.57 9.96 1.09
N GLN A 52 -7.16 9.12 2.05
CA GLN A 52 -6.15 8.08 1.87
C GLN A 52 -6.82 6.78 1.43
N SER A 53 -7.25 6.71 0.17
CA SER A 53 -7.50 5.40 -0.44
C SER A 53 -6.17 4.66 -0.49
N LEU A 54 -6.00 3.59 0.30
CA LEU A 54 -4.78 2.78 0.34
C LEU A 54 -4.37 2.34 -1.07
N TYR A 55 -5.37 1.99 -1.87
CA TYR A 55 -5.22 1.66 -3.28
C TYR A 55 -4.63 2.82 -4.09
N HIS A 56 -5.20 4.01 -3.97
CA HIS A 56 -4.70 5.18 -4.72
C HIS A 56 -3.32 5.63 -4.23
N SER A 57 -3.04 5.46 -2.93
CA SER A 57 -1.72 5.73 -2.36
C SER A 57 -0.69 4.75 -2.92
N ALA A 58 -1.00 3.45 -2.98
CA ALA A 58 -0.11 2.44 -3.53
C ALA A 58 0.22 2.71 -5.00
N LEU A 59 -0.76 3.12 -5.82
CA LEU A 59 -0.56 3.44 -7.24
C LEU A 59 0.26 4.71 -7.50
N SER A 60 0.28 5.66 -6.55
CA SER A 60 0.98 6.94 -6.71
C SER A 60 2.37 6.97 -6.05
N MET A 61 2.76 5.90 -5.36
CA MET A 61 4.07 5.79 -4.72
C MET A 61 5.19 5.57 -5.74
N THR A 62 6.39 6.04 -5.40
CA THR A 62 7.60 5.65 -6.11
C THR A 62 7.91 4.17 -5.87
N TRP A 63 8.51 3.51 -6.86
CA TRP A 63 8.84 2.07 -6.79
C TRP A 63 9.53 1.63 -5.48
N PRO A 64 10.59 2.32 -4.99
CA PRO A 64 11.26 1.89 -3.76
C PRO A 64 10.35 2.00 -2.53
N ARG A 65 9.48 3.02 -2.49
CA ARG A 65 8.54 3.24 -1.39
C ARG A 65 7.43 2.19 -1.40
N PHE A 66 6.93 1.83 -2.59
CA PHE A 66 5.97 0.75 -2.75
C PHE A 66 6.54 -0.58 -2.29
N LEU A 67 7.74 -0.95 -2.74
CA LEU A 67 8.41 -2.19 -2.33
C LEU A 67 8.62 -2.23 -0.81
N CYS A 68 9.13 -1.14 -0.22
CA CYS A 68 9.30 -1.05 1.22
C CYS A 68 7.96 -1.21 1.98
N ALA A 69 6.89 -0.55 1.50
CA ALA A 69 5.56 -0.68 2.12
C ALA A 69 5.06 -2.12 2.09
N VAL A 70 5.19 -2.81 0.95
CA VAL A 70 4.80 -4.23 0.77
C VAL A 70 5.61 -5.14 1.68
N THR A 71 6.94 -4.95 1.74
CA THR A 71 7.81 -5.74 2.62
C THR A 71 7.44 -5.55 4.09
N VAL A 72 7.21 -4.31 4.52
CA VAL A 72 6.82 -4.02 5.92
C VAL A 72 5.46 -4.63 6.23
N SER A 73 4.46 -4.50 5.35
CA SER A 73 3.15 -5.13 5.58
C SER A 73 3.25 -6.65 5.65
N TYR A 74 4.05 -7.27 4.77
CA TYR A 74 4.30 -8.70 4.78
C TYR A 74 4.91 -9.14 6.12
N LEU A 75 5.99 -8.47 6.56
CA LEU A 75 6.63 -8.78 7.83
C LEU A 75 5.68 -8.58 9.02
N MET A 76 4.87 -7.52 9.02
CA MET A 76 3.90 -7.26 10.10
C MET A 76 2.86 -8.38 10.22
N VAL A 77 2.32 -8.87 9.10
CA VAL A 77 1.35 -9.98 9.11
C VAL A 77 2.00 -11.26 9.64
N ASN A 78 3.19 -11.60 9.16
CA ASN A 78 3.89 -12.81 9.61
C ASN A 78 4.29 -12.73 11.09
N VAL A 79 4.74 -11.57 11.57
CA VAL A 79 5.01 -11.35 13.00
C VAL A 79 3.74 -11.50 13.83
N LEU A 80 2.62 -10.97 13.36
CA LEU A 80 1.33 -11.11 14.05
C LEU A 80 0.95 -12.59 14.20
N PHE A 81 1.01 -13.37 13.13
CA PHE A 81 0.72 -14.79 13.18
C PHE A 81 1.71 -15.59 14.03
N ALA A 82 3.00 -15.27 13.95
CA ALA A 82 4.01 -15.86 14.82
C ALA A 82 3.67 -15.68 16.32
N LEU A 83 3.22 -14.48 16.70
CA LEU A 83 2.78 -14.20 18.07
C LEU A 83 1.51 -14.97 18.44
N LEU A 84 0.56 -15.15 17.50
CA LEU A 84 -0.63 -15.96 17.72
C LEU A 84 -0.29 -17.45 17.91
N PHE A 85 0.64 -18.01 17.13
CA PHE A 85 1.12 -19.38 17.33
C PHE A 85 1.83 -19.56 18.67
N LEU A 86 2.63 -18.58 19.10
CA LEU A 86 3.21 -18.60 20.45
C LEU A 86 2.15 -18.56 21.55
N ALA A 87 1.06 -17.81 21.34
CA ALA A 87 -0.04 -17.74 22.29
C ALA A 87 -0.81 -19.06 22.41
N CYS A 88 -0.80 -19.91 21.37
CA CYS A 88 -1.31 -21.28 21.44
C CYS A 88 -0.45 -22.24 22.27
N GLY A 89 0.75 -21.81 22.70
CA GLY A 89 1.67 -22.58 23.52
C GLY A 89 2.96 -22.93 22.79
N ARG A 90 4.01 -23.29 23.54
CA ARG A 90 5.31 -23.67 22.94
C ARG A 90 5.25 -24.97 22.15
N ASP A 91 4.34 -25.86 22.54
CA ASP A 91 4.10 -27.15 21.89
C ASP A 91 3.12 -27.05 20.70
N ALA A 92 2.67 -25.85 20.34
CA ALA A 92 1.77 -25.60 19.21
C ALA A 92 2.43 -25.90 17.85
N LEU A 93 3.76 -25.85 17.78
CA LEU A 93 4.55 -26.15 16.59
C LEU A 93 5.61 -27.19 16.95
N VAL A 94 5.71 -28.23 16.14
CA VAL A 94 6.72 -29.29 16.26
C VAL A 94 7.54 -29.35 14.98
N GLY A 95 8.79 -29.81 15.09
CA GLY A 95 9.70 -29.93 13.97
C GLY A 95 11.06 -29.35 14.34
N ALA A 96 11.59 -28.52 13.44
CA ALA A 96 12.90 -27.89 13.54
C ALA A 96 13.33 -27.47 14.97
N HIS A 97 14.61 -27.69 15.25
CA HIS A 97 15.21 -27.39 16.56
C HIS A 97 15.14 -25.89 16.88
N GLU A 98 14.46 -25.52 17.97
CA GLU A 98 14.28 -24.13 18.41
C GLU A 98 15.60 -23.37 18.53
N SER A 99 16.67 -24.05 18.96
CA SER A 99 17.99 -23.44 19.16
C SER A 99 18.64 -22.94 17.86
N GLN A 100 18.31 -23.54 16.71
CA GLN A 100 18.86 -23.15 15.40
C GLN A 100 18.03 -22.06 14.73
N MET A 101 16.77 -21.90 15.13
CA MET A 101 15.80 -20.99 14.50
C MET A 101 15.57 -19.69 15.29
N GLY A 102 16.45 -19.33 16.23
CA GLY A 102 16.26 -18.12 17.04
C GLY A 102 15.18 -18.28 18.13
N GLY A 103 14.98 -19.51 18.62
CA GLY A 103 14.03 -19.86 19.68
C GLY A 103 12.61 -20.11 19.17
N ALA A 104 11.67 -20.22 20.11
CA ALA A 104 10.26 -20.46 19.81
C ALA A 104 9.65 -19.39 18.89
N PHE A 105 10.03 -18.11 19.04
CA PHE A 105 9.53 -17.03 18.18
C PHE A 105 10.00 -17.18 16.74
N GLY A 106 11.30 -17.41 16.52
CA GLY A 106 11.81 -17.53 15.16
C GLY A 106 11.25 -18.77 14.47
N ARG A 107 11.09 -19.91 15.18
CA ARG A 107 10.36 -21.07 14.65
C ARG A 107 8.93 -20.72 14.20
N ALA A 108 8.19 -19.98 15.03
CA ALA A 108 6.82 -19.55 14.71
C ALA A 108 6.77 -18.54 13.55
N PHE A 109 7.76 -17.64 13.48
CA PHE A 109 7.89 -16.67 12.40
C PHE A 109 8.21 -17.34 11.05
N PHE A 110 9.15 -18.27 11.01
CA PHE A 110 9.46 -19.00 9.78
C PHE A 110 8.29 -19.89 9.35
N PHE A 111 7.60 -20.54 10.28
CA PHE A 111 6.37 -21.28 9.97
C PHE A 111 5.28 -20.41 9.35
N SER A 112 5.05 -19.22 9.90
CA SER A 112 4.10 -18.24 9.35
C SER A 112 4.52 -17.79 7.95
N VAL A 113 5.80 -17.48 7.74
CA VAL A 113 6.36 -17.13 6.42
C VAL A 113 6.15 -18.24 5.39
N GLU A 114 6.43 -19.49 5.76
CA GLU A 114 6.24 -20.65 4.88
C GLU A 114 4.78 -20.90 4.55
N THR A 115 3.89 -20.70 5.52
CA THR A 115 2.44 -20.90 5.36
C THR A 115 1.83 -19.79 4.49
N PHE A 116 2.10 -18.54 4.83
CA PHE A 116 1.57 -17.37 4.12
C PHE A 116 2.08 -17.28 2.68
N ALA A 117 3.36 -17.60 2.45
CA ALA A 117 3.92 -17.64 1.10
C ALA A 117 3.62 -18.95 0.36
N THR A 118 2.91 -19.90 0.98
CA THR A 118 2.59 -21.22 0.41
C THR A 118 3.83 -22.04 0.00
N ILE A 119 4.95 -21.84 0.71
CA ILE A 119 6.20 -22.58 0.51
C ILE A 119 6.09 -23.98 1.12
N GLY A 120 5.71 -24.05 2.40
CA GLY A 120 5.49 -25.28 3.15
C GLY A 120 6.60 -26.32 3.00
N TYR A 121 7.82 -26.06 3.51
CA TYR A 121 8.93 -27.03 3.40
C TYR A 121 8.64 -28.36 4.11
N GLY A 122 7.69 -28.35 5.05
CA GLY A 122 7.26 -29.53 5.81
C GLY A 122 8.17 -29.86 7.00
N GLU A 123 9.17 -29.03 7.28
CA GLU A 123 10.06 -29.20 8.43
C GLU A 123 9.38 -28.79 9.75
N ILE A 124 8.52 -27.77 9.71
CA ILE A 124 7.74 -27.29 10.86
C ILE A 124 6.26 -27.58 10.58
N SER A 125 5.57 -28.15 11.57
CA SER A 125 4.15 -28.48 11.46
C SER A 125 3.38 -28.04 12.70
N PRO A 126 2.14 -27.54 12.54
CA PRO A 126 1.29 -27.21 13.67
C PRO A 126 0.78 -28.48 14.33
N VAL A 127 0.62 -28.41 15.65
CA VAL A 127 0.13 -29.50 16.49
C VAL A 127 -1.07 -29.02 17.28
N GLY A 128 -2.13 -29.83 17.26
CA GLY A 128 -3.38 -29.56 17.95
C GLY A 128 -4.37 -28.74 17.12
N VAL A 129 -5.65 -28.88 17.47
CA VAL A 129 -6.76 -28.21 16.78
C VAL A 129 -6.61 -26.68 16.74
N PRO A 130 -6.23 -25.98 17.83
CA PRO A 130 -6.11 -24.51 17.81
C PRO A 130 -5.09 -24.00 16.78
N SER A 131 -3.93 -24.66 16.69
CA SER A 131 -2.85 -24.30 15.78
C SER A 131 -3.25 -24.55 14.32
N HIS A 132 -3.93 -25.66 14.02
CA HIS A 132 -4.48 -25.91 12.69
C HIS A 132 -5.55 -24.88 12.29
N MET A 133 -6.42 -24.47 13.22
CA MET A 133 -7.42 -23.43 12.94
C MET A 133 -6.76 -22.09 12.63
N LEU A 134 -5.69 -21.72 13.35
CA LEU A 134 -4.90 -20.52 13.02
C LEU A 134 -4.25 -20.62 11.64
N MET A 135 -3.64 -21.76 11.31
CA MET A 135 -3.05 -22.01 9.98
C MET A 135 -4.10 -21.86 8.86
N VAL A 136 -5.34 -22.34 9.07
CA VAL A 136 -6.43 -22.17 8.10
C VAL A 136 -6.80 -20.69 7.92
N VAL A 137 -6.89 -19.93 9.01
CA VAL A 137 -7.17 -18.49 8.95
C VAL A 137 -6.03 -17.75 8.24
N GLU A 138 -4.78 -18.10 8.53
CA GLU A 138 -3.60 -17.53 7.87
C GLU A 138 -3.62 -17.78 6.36
N ALA A 139 -3.87 -19.03 5.95
CA ALA A 139 -3.99 -19.38 4.54
C ALA A 139 -5.14 -18.64 3.83
N LEU A 140 -6.27 -18.41 4.52
CA LEU A 140 -7.36 -17.62 3.99
C LEU A 140 -6.97 -16.15 3.80
N ILE A 141 -6.25 -15.55 4.76
CA ILE A 141 -5.79 -14.16 4.64
C ILE A 141 -4.75 -14.03 3.52
N ALA A 142 -3.88 -15.03 3.32
CA ALA A 142 -2.87 -15.00 2.28
C ALA A 142 -3.45 -14.96 0.85
N VAL A 143 -4.64 -15.55 0.64
CA VAL A 143 -5.30 -15.57 -0.68
C VAL A 143 -6.18 -14.35 -0.95
N MET A 144 -6.52 -13.56 0.07
CA MET A 144 -7.36 -12.35 -0.04
C MET A 144 -6.52 -11.12 -0.40
#